data_AF-A0A2R3QWS0-F1
#
_entry.id   AF-A0A2R3QWS0-F1
#
_cell.length_a   1.000
_cell.length_b   1.000
_cell.length_c   1.000
_cell.angle_alpha   90.00
_cell.angle_beta   90.00
_cell.angle_gamma   90.00
#
_symmetry.space_group_name_H-M   'P 1'
#
loop_
_entity.id
_entity.type
_entity.pdbx_description
1 polymer ?
#
loop_
_entity_poly.entity_id
_entity_poly.type
_entity_poly.pdbx_seq_one_letter_code
_entity_poly.pdbx_strand_id
1 'polypeptide(L)'
;MAAAPDVVVRGEPFVLLVEATATPALVVAAGTQGPPGRQGEPGPEAGSAFQRVAGETLSALRVVYELAGQVFKLDARDGERIDLLLGVTLTAAQQGDTINVQRSGAIDDAGWSWQPGLVWLGADGALTQQPPVDGFAVLIGAAVSATRITLNIQPGIQLEQE
;
A
#
# COMPACT_ATOMS: atom_id res chain seq x y z
N MET A 1 -15.00 -64.27 10.68
CA MET A 1 -15.50 -64.45 9.30
C MET A 1 -16.47 -65.62 9.34
N ALA A 2 -17.77 -65.35 9.53
CA ALA A 2 -18.77 -66.41 9.66
C ALA A 2 -19.03 -67.03 8.28
N ALA A 3 -19.00 -68.36 8.17
CA ALA A 3 -19.23 -69.07 6.92
C ALA A 3 -20.66 -68.81 6.42
N ALA A 4 -20.81 -68.48 5.13
CA ALA A 4 -22.13 -68.37 4.51
C ALA A 4 -22.83 -69.76 4.54
N PRO A 5 -24.15 -69.83 4.77
CA PRO A 5 -24.84 -71.11 4.79
C PRO A 5 -24.96 -71.68 3.36
N ASP A 6 -24.52 -72.92 3.17
CA ASP A 6 -24.72 -73.66 1.93
C ASP A 6 -26.20 -74.05 1.78
N VAL A 7 -26.82 -73.65 0.67
CA VAL A 7 -28.23 -74.00 0.34
C VAL A 7 -28.23 -75.07 -0.74
N VAL A 8 -28.69 -76.28 -0.41
CA VAL A 8 -28.85 -77.38 -1.38
C VAL A 8 -30.32 -77.47 -1.82
N VAL A 9 -30.58 -77.21 -3.10
CA VAL A 9 -31.92 -77.34 -3.70
C VAL A 9 -31.93 -78.52 -4.67
N ARG A 10 -32.89 -79.43 -4.52
CA ARG A 10 -33.02 -80.61 -5.39
C ARG A 10 -34.15 -80.44 -6.40
N GLY A 11 -33.81 -80.58 -7.68
CA GLY A 11 -34.71 -81.12 -8.71
C GLY A 11 -35.65 -80.18 -9.43
N GLU A 12 -35.74 -78.90 -9.05
CA GLU A 12 -36.56 -77.89 -9.74
C GLU A 12 -35.77 -76.57 -9.86
N PRO A 13 -35.91 -75.81 -10.96
CA PRO A 13 -35.22 -74.52 -11.11
C PRO A 13 -35.76 -73.52 -10.08
N PHE A 14 -34.85 -72.91 -9.32
CA PHE A 14 -35.18 -71.91 -8.31
C PHE A 14 -34.35 -70.65 -8.53
N VAL A 15 -34.88 -69.51 -8.08
CA VAL A 15 -34.17 -68.22 -8.10
C VAL A 15 -33.88 -67.81 -6.66
N LEU A 16 -32.61 -67.58 -6.37
CA LEU A 16 -32.15 -67.12 -5.06
C LEU A 16 -32.23 -65.59 -5.04
N LEU A 17 -33.21 -65.04 -4.31
CA LEU A 17 -33.31 -63.59 -4.11
C LEU A 17 -32.45 -63.22 -2.89
N VAL A 18 -31.28 -62.63 -3.13
CA VAL A 18 -30.47 -62.05 -2.06
C VAL A 18 -30.98 -60.64 -1.82
N GLU A 19 -31.69 -60.42 -0.71
CA GLU A 19 -32.07 -59.07 -0.29
C GLU A 19 -30.82 -58.32 0.16
N ALA A 20 -30.42 -57.29 -0.59
CA ALA A 20 -29.33 -56.42 -0.19
C ALA A 20 -29.74 -55.66 1.08
N THR A 21 -29.10 -55.97 2.21
CA THR A 21 -29.29 -55.21 3.45
C THR A 21 -28.77 -53.79 3.23
N ALA A 22 -29.68 -52.83 3.05
CA ALA A 22 -29.30 -51.42 2.92
C ALA A 22 -28.67 -50.94 4.24
N THR A 23 -27.40 -50.53 4.18
CA THR A 23 -26.74 -49.83 5.29
C THR A 23 -27.47 -48.50 5.57
N PRO A 24 -27.73 -48.12 6.83
CA PRO A 24 -28.33 -46.83 7.13
C PRO A 24 -27.39 -45.71 6.69
N ALA A 25 -27.83 -44.88 5.76
CA ALA A 25 -27.13 -43.64 5.40
C ALA A 25 -27.38 -42.60 6.49
N LEU A 26 -26.31 -42.06 7.08
CA LEU A 26 -26.38 -40.94 8.02
C LEU A 26 -26.64 -39.67 7.22
N VAL A 27 -27.83 -39.08 7.34
CA VAL A 27 -28.10 -37.73 6.79
C VAL A 27 -27.40 -36.72 7.70
N VAL A 28 -26.24 -36.23 7.27
CA VAL A 28 -25.61 -35.06 7.90
C VAL A 28 -26.43 -33.85 7.47
N ALA A 29 -27.08 -33.19 8.43
CA ALA A 29 -27.88 -31.98 8.19
C ALA A 29 -27.11 -30.98 7.33
N ALA A 30 -27.79 -30.33 6.37
CA ALA A 30 -27.17 -29.31 5.53
C ALA A 30 -26.59 -28.20 6.42
N GLY A 31 -25.26 -28.04 6.39
CA GLY A 31 -24.59 -26.96 7.10
C GLY A 31 -25.09 -25.62 6.60
N THR A 32 -25.51 -24.73 7.49
CA THR A 32 -25.85 -23.35 7.12
C THR A 32 -24.58 -22.60 6.76
N GLN A 33 -24.64 -21.79 5.69
CA GLN A 33 -23.53 -20.91 5.36
C GLN A 33 -23.29 -19.96 6.54
N GLY A 34 -22.03 -19.85 6.98
CA GLY A 34 -21.66 -18.85 7.99
C GLY A 34 -21.97 -17.43 7.51
N PRO A 35 -22.04 -16.45 8.42
CA PRO A 35 -22.20 -15.06 8.02
C PRO A 35 -21.09 -14.65 7.03
N PRO A 36 -21.36 -13.70 6.11
CA PRO A 36 -20.34 -13.15 5.25
C PRO A 36 -19.07 -12.80 6.03
N GLY A 37 -17.90 -13.11 5.46
CA GLY A 37 -16.63 -12.79 6.09
C GLY A 37 -16.52 -11.29 6.40
N ARG A 38 -15.68 -10.95 7.39
CA ARG A 38 -15.34 -9.55 7.65
C ARG A 38 -14.78 -8.94 6.36
N GLN A 39 -15.12 -7.68 6.06
CA GLN A 39 -14.47 -6.96 4.99
C GLN A 39 -12.95 -7.05 5.18
N GLY A 40 -12.22 -7.37 4.10
CA GLY A 40 -10.76 -7.44 4.15
C GLY A 40 -10.13 -6.11 4.56
N GLU A 41 -8.89 -6.15 5.05
CA GLU A 41 -8.12 -4.92 5.28
C GLU A 41 -8.08 -4.08 3.99
N PRO A 42 -8.14 -2.74 4.08
CA PRO A 42 -7.90 -1.88 2.93
C PRO A 42 -6.62 -2.32 2.21
N GLY A 43 -6.69 -2.44 0.89
CA GLY A 43 -5.54 -2.84 0.08
C GLY A 43 -4.36 -1.88 0.26
N PRO A 44 -3.12 -2.31 -0.06
CA PRO A 44 -1.94 -1.49 0.12
C PRO A 44 -2.10 -0.15 -0.58
N GLU A 45 -1.70 0.92 0.10
CA GLU A 45 -1.68 2.27 -0.42
C GLU A 45 -0.89 2.27 -1.73
N ALA A 46 -1.47 2.79 -2.81
CA ALA A 46 -0.88 2.74 -4.16
C ALA A 46 0.38 3.62 -4.35
N GLY A 47 1.09 3.94 -3.26
CA GLY A 47 2.30 4.77 -3.25
C GLY A 47 3.56 3.97 -2.96
N SER A 48 4.67 4.36 -3.58
CA SER A 48 5.99 3.80 -3.28
C SER A 48 6.54 4.40 -1.98
N ALA A 49 6.00 3.97 -0.83
CA ALA A 49 6.50 4.32 0.49
C ALA A 49 7.59 3.33 0.96
N PHE A 50 8.64 3.84 1.61
CA PHE A 50 9.73 3.05 2.15
C PHE A 50 10.36 3.72 3.37
N GLN A 51 11.09 2.95 4.18
CA GLN A 51 11.75 3.40 5.39
C GLN A 51 13.20 3.82 5.17
N ARG A 52 13.62 4.85 5.91
CA ARG A 52 15.00 5.34 6.01
C ARG A 52 15.31 5.81 7.44
N VAL A 53 16.56 6.20 7.69
CA VAL A 53 16.99 6.80 8.95
C VAL A 53 17.04 8.33 8.79
N ALA A 54 16.42 9.05 9.72
CA ALA A 54 16.48 10.51 9.74
C ALA A 54 17.88 10.98 10.14
N GLY A 55 18.49 11.83 9.31
CA GLY A 55 19.79 12.46 9.56
C GLY A 55 19.70 13.71 10.44
N GLU A 56 18.50 14.27 10.57
CA GLU A 56 18.16 15.43 11.40
C GLU A 56 16.72 15.28 11.93
N THR A 57 16.25 16.20 12.77
CA THR A 57 14.82 16.27 13.13
C THR A 57 13.99 16.67 11.92
N LEU A 58 13.05 15.80 11.54
CA LEU A 58 12.19 15.97 10.37
C LEU A 58 10.72 16.04 10.79
N SER A 59 9.98 16.98 10.21
CA SER A 59 8.52 16.98 10.28
C SER A 59 7.92 16.12 9.17
N ALA A 60 6.67 15.70 9.35
CA ALA A 60 5.89 15.12 8.26
C ALA A 60 5.71 16.14 7.12
N LEU A 61 5.44 15.64 5.92
CA LEU A 61 5.12 16.41 4.73
C LEU A 61 6.24 17.39 4.35
N ARG A 62 7.47 16.87 4.37
CA ARG A 62 8.67 17.57 3.89
C ARG A 62 9.30 16.81 2.74
N VAL A 63 9.70 17.54 1.70
CA VAL A 63 10.55 17.03 0.64
C VAL A 63 11.96 16.86 1.20
N VAL A 64 12.54 15.71 0.95
CA VAL A 64 13.81 15.29 1.54
C VAL A 64 14.73 14.68 0.49
N TYR A 65 16.03 14.74 0.76
CA TYR A 65 17.06 14.03 0.02
C TYR A 65 17.73 12.97 0.89
N GLU A 66 18.44 12.04 0.27
CA GLU A 66 19.22 11.02 0.96
C GLU A 66 20.71 11.20 0.69
N LEU A 67 21.53 11.16 1.74
CA LEU A 67 22.98 11.19 1.65
C LEU A 67 23.58 10.27 2.70
N ALA A 68 24.50 9.40 2.27
CA ALA A 68 25.19 8.45 3.14
C ALA A 68 24.24 7.58 4.01
N GLY A 69 23.06 7.23 3.48
CA GLY A 69 22.05 6.42 4.16
C GLY A 69 21.19 7.16 5.19
N GLN A 70 21.31 8.49 5.26
CA GLN A 70 20.52 9.35 6.14
C GLN A 70 19.70 10.37 5.33
N VAL A 71 18.56 10.77 5.90
CA VAL A 71 17.59 11.64 5.24
C VAL A 71 17.60 13.04 5.84
N PHE A 72 17.59 14.06 4.99
CA PHE A 72 17.65 15.47 5.36
C PHE A 72 16.65 16.30 4.55
N LYS A 73 16.23 17.45 5.07
CA LYS A 73 15.35 18.39 4.34
C LYS A 73 16.07 18.90 3.10
N LEU A 74 15.35 18.96 1.98
CA LEU A 74 15.88 19.51 0.73
C LEU A 74 15.41 20.95 0.54
N ASP A 75 16.30 21.86 0.19
CA ASP A 75 15.93 23.23 -0.20
C ASP A 75 15.97 23.39 -1.73
N ALA A 76 15.04 24.16 -2.29
CA ALA A 76 15.02 24.46 -3.73
C ALA A 76 16.29 25.19 -4.23
N ARG A 77 17.06 25.80 -3.33
CA ARG A 77 18.31 26.51 -3.65
C ARG A 77 19.56 25.65 -3.45
N ASP A 78 19.44 24.44 -2.93
CA ASP A 78 20.57 23.55 -2.70
C ASP A 78 20.95 22.80 -3.98
N GLY A 79 21.71 23.47 -4.84
CA GLY A 79 22.18 22.89 -6.10
C GLY A 79 23.14 21.70 -5.93
N GLU A 80 23.78 21.52 -4.77
CA GLU A 80 24.65 20.35 -4.53
C GLU A 80 23.85 19.09 -4.21
N ARG A 81 22.63 19.24 -3.68
CA ARG A 81 21.78 18.14 -3.21
C ARG A 81 20.49 17.95 -4.00
N ILE A 82 20.14 18.87 -4.90
CA ILE A 82 18.87 18.84 -5.65
C ILE A 82 18.66 17.51 -6.40
N ASP A 83 19.72 16.94 -6.95
CA ASP A 83 19.69 15.69 -7.70
C ASP A 83 19.57 14.44 -6.80
N LEU A 84 19.71 14.61 -5.48
CA LEU A 84 19.60 13.55 -4.48
C LEU A 84 18.19 13.43 -3.87
N LEU A 85 17.21 14.16 -4.42
CA LEU A 85 15.82 14.16 -3.94
C LEU A 85 15.27 12.73 -3.84
N LEU A 86 14.83 12.37 -2.63
CA LEU A 86 14.31 11.05 -2.29
C LEU A 86 12.79 10.96 -2.39
N GLY A 87 12.06 11.88 -1.76
CA GLY A 87 10.59 11.89 -1.74
C GLY A 87 10.02 12.84 -0.68
N VAL A 88 8.80 12.57 -0.23
CA VAL A 88 8.09 13.34 0.82
C VAL A 88 7.94 12.49 2.08
N THR A 89 8.27 13.05 3.24
CA THR A 89 8.09 12.38 4.54
C THR A 89 6.59 12.22 4.88
N LEU A 90 6.19 11.06 5.38
CA LEU A 90 4.81 10.81 5.83
C LEU A 90 4.64 11.00 7.33
N THR A 91 5.73 10.95 8.08
CA THR A 91 5.74 11.06 9.55
C THR A 91 6.83 12.02 10.00
N ALA A 92 6.71 12.53 11.23
CA ALA A 92 7.81 13.21 11.90
C ALA A 92 8.77 12.19 12.52
N ALA A 93 10.04 12.55 12.67
CA ALA A 93 11.08 11.72 13.29
C ALA A 93 12.18 12.60 13.91
N GLN A 94 12.82 12.13 14.98
CA GLN A 94 14.05 12.74 15.47
C GLN A 94 15.26 12.16 14.73
N GLN A 95 16.42 12.81 14.85
CA GLN A 95 17.67 12.30 14.30
C GLN A 95 17.95 10.87 14.82
N GLY A 96 18.29 9.96 13.91
CA GLY A 96 18.57 8.56 14.20
C GLY A 96 17.35 7.64 14.19
N ASP A 97 16.13 8.20 14.23
CA ASP A 97 14.90 7.42 14.17
C ASP A 97 14.58 6.98 12.73
N THR A 98 13.73 5.95 12.63
CA THR A 98 13.16 5.54 11.34
C THR A 98 12.11 6.54 10.87
N ILE A 99 12.14 6.86 9.58
CA ILE A 99 11.18 7.75 8.92
C ILE A 99 10.61 7.10 7.65
N ASN A 100 9.30 7.29 7.42
CA ASN A 100 8.63 6.85 6.20
C ASN A 100 8.68 7.95 5.15
N VAL A 101 9.13 7.62 3.94
CA VAL A 101 9.21 8.53 2.79
C VAL A 101 8.44 7.91 1.62
N GLN A 102 7.62 8.72 0.94
CA GLN A 102 6.86 8.31 -0.23
C GLN A 102 7.33 9.07 -1.47
N ARG A 103 7.58 8.33 -2.56
CA ARG A 103 8.08 8.89 -3.82
C ARG A 103 7.01 9.05 -4.91
N SER A 104 5.93 8.27 -4.83
CA SER A 104 4.86 8.25 -5.84
C SER A 104 3.50 7.95 -5.22
N GLY A 105 2.42 8.15 -5.97
CA GLY A 105 1.05 7.90 -5.52
C GLY A 105 0.41 9.13 -4.88
N ALA A 106 -0.75 8.95 -4.24
CA ALA A 106 -1.45 10.03 -3.56
C ALA A 106 -0.99 10.16 -2.10
N ILE A 107 -0.99 11.39 -1.58
CA ILE A 107 -0.92 11.70 -0.16
C ILE A 107 -2.18 12.49 0.20
N ASP A 108 -2.82 12.11 1.29
CA ASP A 108 -3.97 12.77 1.88
C ASP A 108 -3.59 13.40 3.22
N ASP A 109 -3.99 14.65 3.46
CA ASP A 109 -3.85 15.30 4.76
C ASP A 109 -5.00 16.27 5.01
N ALA A 110 -5.67 16.12 6.15
CA ALA A 110 -6.85 16.90 6.52
C ALA A 110 -6.53 18.35 6.96
N GLY A 111 -5.27 18.65 7.28
CA GLY A 111 -4.78 19.98 7.62
C GLY A 111 -4.44 20.84 6.41
N TRP A 112 -4.46 20.28 5.20
CA TRP A 112 -4.25 21.02 3.96
C TRP A 112 -5.49 21.78 3.51
N SER A 113 -5.24 22.85 2.75
CA SER A 113 -6.25 23.73 2.17
C SER A 113 -5.86 24.16 0.74
N TRP A 114 -5.34 23.22 -0.04
CA TRP A 114 -4.85 23.46 -1.40
C TRP A 114 -5.96 23.92 -2.36
N GLN A 115 -5.56 24.62 -3.41
CA GLN A 115 -6.38 24.71 -4.63
C GLN A 115 -5.93 23.63 -5.61
N PRO A 116 -6.81 23.11 -6.49
CA PRO A 116 -6.36 22.25 -7.56
C PRO A 116 -5.27 22.93 -8.40
N GLY A 117 -4.10 22.28 -8.56
CA GLY A 117 -2.95 22.89 -9.22
C GLY A 117 -1.61 22.26 -8.86
N LEU A 118 -0.53 22.80 -9.43
CA LEU A 118 0.83 22.29 -9.24
C LEU A 118 1.33 22.56 -7.82
N VAL A 119 2.16 21.64 -7.32
CA VAL A 119 2.84 21.75 -6.03
C VAL A 119 4.35 21.59 -6.26
N TRP A 120 5.09 22.57 -5.77
CA TRP A 120 6.52 22.73 -5.96
C TRP A 120 7.28 22.50 -4.65
N LEU A 121 8.57 22.23 -4.78
CA LEU A 121 9.54 22.33 -3.69
C LEU A 121 9.72 23.78 -3.26
N GLY A 122 9.57 24.05 -1.98
CA GLY A 122 9.92 25.31 -1.33
C GLY A 122 11.15 25.18 -0.42
N ALA A 123 11.37 26.23 0.38
CA ALA A 123 12.45 26.26 1.36
C ALA A 123 12.27 25.19 2.45
N ASP A 124 13.38 24.65 2.97
CA ASP A 124 13.38 23.64 4.04
C ASP A 124 12.47 22.41 3.76
N GLY A 125 12.29 22.06 2.49
CA GLY A 125 11.46 20.93 2.07
C GLY A 125 9.96 21.20 2.12
N ALA A 126 9.52 22.45 2.26
CA ALA A 126 8.10 22.79 2.26
C ALA A 126 7.44 22.44 0.90
N LEU A 127 6.18 22.04 0.95
CA LEU A 127 5.31 21.94 -0.23
C LEU A 127 4.64 23.30 -0.43
N THR A 128 4.63 23.83 -1.66
CA THR A 128 4.07 25.16 -1.97
C THR A 128 3.39 25.21 -3.34
N GLN A 129 2.38 26.07 -3.50
CA GLN A 129 1.77 26.38 -4.81
C GLN A 129 2.36 27.63 -5.47
N GLN A 130 3.21 28.36 -4.77
CA GLN A 130 3.97 29.46 -5.36
C GLN A 130 5.17 28.86 -6.12
N PRO A 131 5.26 29.03 -7.45
CA PRO A 131 6.42 28.58 -8.21
C PRO A 131 7.69 29.27 -7.68
N PRO A 132 8.83 28.55 -7.58
CA PRO A 132 10.11 29.18 -7.28
C PRO A 132 10.45 30.25 -8.31
N VAL A 133 11.08 31.34 -7.86
CA VAL A 133 11.56 32.45 -8.71
C VAL A 133 13.08 32.48 -8.83
N ASP A 134 13.76 31.67 -8.02
CA ASP A 134 15.20 31.48 -7.98
C ASP A 134 15.52 30.01 -7.63
N GLY A 135 16.78 29.60 -7.80
CA GLY A 135 17.20 28.22 -7.54
C GLY A 135 16.62 27.23 -8.55
N PHE A 136 16.01 26.16 -8.06
CA PHE A 136 15.44 25.09 -8.90
C PHE A 136 13.92 25.03 -8.79
N ALA A 137 13.25 25.06 -9.95
CA ALA A 137 11.85 24.69 -10.07
C ALA A 137 11.71 23.16 -10.11
N VAL A 138 11.45 22.57 -8.93
CA VAL A 138 11.17 21.13 -8.80
C VAL A 138 9.68 20.92 -8.61
N LEU A 139 9.03 20.28 -9.60
CA LEU A 139 7.64 19.87 -9.48
C LEU A 139 7.56 18.60 -8.63
N ILE A 140 6.81 18.66 -7.52
CA ILE A 140 6.59 17.51 -6.63
C ILE A 140 5.34 16.72 -7.04
N GLY A 141 4.33 17.42 -7.56
CA GLY A 141 3.09 16.81 -8.01
C GLY A 141 1.99 17.84 -8.24
N ALA A 142 0.74 17.39 -8.16
CA ALA A 142 -0.43 18.26 -8.26
C ALA A 142 -1.42 17.99 -7.13
N ALA A 143 -1.91 19.06 -6.51
CA ALA A 143 -3.09 19.00 -5.67
C ALA A 143 -4.31 18.74 -6.57
N VAL A 144 -5.03 17.65 -6.30
CA VAL A 144 -6.25 17.28 -7.03
C VAL A 144 -7.53 17.64 -6.24
N SER A 145 -7.36 17.97 -4.96
CA SER A 145 -8.37 18.55 -4.09
C SER A 145 -7.68 19.35 -2.97
N ALA A 146 -8.46 19.96 -2.07
CA ALA A 146 -7.92 20.72 -0.94
C ALA A 146 -7.03 19.90 0.00
N THR A 147 -7.26 18.59 0.09
CA THR A 147 -6.62 17.70 1.06
C THR A 147 -5.86 16.55 0.41
N ARG A 148 -5.65 16.59 -0.92
CA ARG A 148 -4.97 15.50 -1.65
C ARG A 148 -3.99 16.04 -2.69
N ILE A 149 -2.77 15.51 -2.64
CA ILE A 149 -1.75 15.67 -3.69
C ILE A 149 -1.50 14.32 -4.34
N THR A 150 -1.42 14.29 -5.67
CA THR A 150 -0.82 13.17 -6.42
C THR A 150 0.63 13.49 -6.71
N LEU A 151 1.55 12.70 -6.16
CA LEU A 151 2.98 12.83 -6.37
C LEU A 151 3.36 12.45 -7.79
N ASN A 152 4.09 13.36 -8.44
CA ASN A 152 4.71 13.18 -9.74
C ASN A 152 6.01 14.00 -9.75
N ILE A 153 7.01 13.48 -9.03
CA ILE A 153 8.25 14.20 -8.79
C ILE A 153 9.07 14.24 -10.08
N GLN A 154 9.35 15.43 -10.57
CA GLN A 154 10.15 15.65 -11.77
C GLN A 154 11.55 16.16 -11.43
N PRO A 155 12.54 15.99 -12.33
CA PRO A 155 13.84 16.65 -12.20
C PRO A 155 13.69 18.17 -12.03
N GLY A 156 14.58 18.78 -11.26
CA GLY A 156 14.61 20.22 -11.10
C GLY A 156 15.07 20.93 -12.37
N ILE A 157 14.43 22.06 -12.67
CA ILE A 157 14.88 22.98 -13.72
C ILE A 157 15.56 24.16 -13.02
N GLN A 158 16.84 24.38 -13.31
CA GLN A 158 17.54 25.56 -12.81
C GLN A 158 16.94 26.82 -13.43
N LEU A 159 16.59 27.78 -12.59
CA LEU A 159 16.08 29.07 -13.01
C LEU A 159 17.25 30.04 -13.18
N GLU A 160 17.29 30.72 -14.34
CA GLU A 160 18.24 31.81 -14.54
C GLU A 160 17.84 32.99 -13.67
N GLN A 161 18.82 33.61 -13.01
CA GLN A 161 18.58 34.84 -12.26
C GLN A 161 18.70 36.02 -13.21
N GLU A 162 17.60 36.75 -13.41
CA GLU A 162 17.58 38.03 -14.15
C GLU A 162 18.30 39.16 -13.40
#